data_AF-A0AA37TYP5-F1
#
_entry.id   AF-A0AA37TYP5-F1
#
_cell.length_a   1.000
_cell.length_b   1.000
_cell.length_c   1.000
_cell.angle_alpha   90.00
_cell.angle_beta   90.00
_cell.angle_gamma   90.00
#
_symmetry.space_group_name_H-M   'P 1'
#
loop_
_entity.id
_entity.type
_entity.pdbx_description
1 polymer ?
#
loop_
_entity_poly.entity_id
_entity_poly.type
_entity_poly.pdbx_seq_one_letter_code
_entity_poly.pdbx_strand_id
1 'polypeptide(L)'
;MDRTHIRVKALKDSKAQLVAERATNIKALLKQCEGTEFANVSVLSNHLSQMYLIEHSDVINPATLRRNKVYRPLLDNFLKGKKKILNDNALMQEQVLLSGLEIADLKRENRQLLERLAEAYSATKQLELKNLEMRSHGHNEAGANPDVESLLLALYKVVSQVEYFTLHKDKITNDAEFSEDQAIVLTKDECPPFFDWMQSQGKEAI
;
A
#
# COMPACT_ATOMS: atom_id res chain seq x y z
N MET A 1 -0.82 -51.09 -30.79
CA MET A 1 -1.17 -50.36 -29.56
C MET A 1 -1.88 -51.30 -28.62
N ASP A 2 -1.31 -51.53 -27.44
CA ASP A 2 -1.72 -52.59 -26.50
C ASP A 2 -2.95 -52.15 -25.67
N ARG A 3 -4.10 -52.77 -25.95
CA ARG A 3 -5.40 -52.46 -25.35
C ARG A 3 -5.41 -52.67 -23.83
N THR A 4 -4.50 -53.50 -23.32
CA THR A 4 -4.37 -53.84 -21.91
C THR A 4 -3.85 -52.65 -21.09
N HIS A 5 -2.89 -51.90 -21.64
CA HIS A 5 -2.31 -50.73 -20.98
C HIS A 5 -3.30 -49.55 -20.87
N ILE A 6 -4.13 -49.35 -21.88
CA ILE A 6 -5.15 -48.28 -21.90
C ILE A 6 -6.22 -48.53 -20.81
N ARG A 7 -6.67 -49.78 -20.68
CA ARG A 7 -7.69 -50.17 -19.68
C ARG A 7 -7.18 -50.05 -18.24
N VAL A 8 -5.93 -50.44 -17.98
CA VAL A 8 -5.30 -50.30 -16.65
C VAL A 8 -5.13 -48.83 -16.26
N LYS A 9 -4.78 -47.97 -17.22
CA LYS A 9 -4.65 -46.52 -16.98
C LYS A 9 -6.01 -45.88 -16.65
N ALA A 10 -7.04 -46.16 -17.45
CA ALA A 10 -8.39 -45.63 -17.22
C ALA A 10 -8.98 -46.04 -15.84
N LEU A 11 -8.73 -47.28 -15.40
CA LEU A 11 -9.17 -47.76 -14.08
C LEU A 11 -8.43 -47.05 -12.93
N LYS A 12 -7.14 -46.73 -13.11
CA LYS A 12 -6.36 -45.97 -12.12
C LYS A 12 -6.86 -44.53 -12.00
N ASP A 13 -7.15 -43.89 -13.14
CA ASP A 13 -7.61 -42.49 -13.18
C ASP A 13 -9.01 -42.34 -12.55
N SER A 14 -9.93 -43.27 -12.85
CA SER A 14 -11.26 -43.31 -12.24
C SER A 14 -11.19 -43.54 -10.72
N LYS A 15 -10.30 -44.44 -10.26
CA LYS A 15 -10.10 -44.68 -8.82
C LYS A 15 -9.47 -43.47 -8.12
N ALA A 16 -8.58 -42.74 -8.78
CA ALA A 16 -7.99 -41.53 -8.24
C ALA A 16 -9.03 -40.40 -8.09
N GLN A 17 -9.91 -40.23 -9.08
CA GLN A 17 -11.02 -39.28 -9.02
C GLN A 17 -11.97 -39.59 -7.86
N LEU A 18 -12.38 -40.86 -7.70
CA LEU A 18 -13.23 -41.28 -6.59
C LEU A 18 -12.59 -41.02 -5.21
N VAL A 19 -11.27 -41.21 -5.09
CA VAL A 19 -10.53 -40.91 -3.84
C VAL A 19 -10.46 -39.41 -3.59
N ALA A 20 -10.27 -38.59 -4.63
CA ALA A 20 -10.22 -37.14 -4.51
C ALA A 20 -11.58 -36.55 -4.13
N GLU A 21 -12.65 -37.04 -4.74
CA GLU A 21 -14.03 -36.65 -4.42
C GLU A 21 -14.38 -37.00 -2.97
N ARG A 22 -14.11 -38.25 -2.56
CA ARG A 22 -14.27 -38.69 -1.16
C ARG A 22 -13.45 -37.84 -0.19
N ALA A 23 -12.22 -37.46 -0.55
CA ALA A 23 -11.39 -36.60 0.29
C ALA A 23 -12.01 -35.20 0.48
N THR A 24 -12.62 -34.63 -0.56
CA THR A 24 -13.32 -33.34 -0.49
C THR A 24 -14.53 -33.43 0.44
N ASN A 25 -15.32 -34.49 0.30
CA ASN A 25 -16.48 -34.75 1.15
C ASN A 25 -16.06 -34.93 2.62
N ILE A 26 -15.00 -35.71 2.89
CA ILE A 26 -14.45 -35.88 4.24
C ILE A 26 -14.01 -34.53 4.84
N LYS A 27 -13.40 -33.63 4.04
CA LYS A 27 -13.05 -32.28 4.53
C LYS A 27 -14.27 -31.46 4.91
N ALA A 28 -15.36 -31.55 4.15
CA ALA A 28 -16.61 -30.85 4.45
C ALA A 28 -17.21 -31.35 5.78
N LEU A 29 -17.27 -32.67 5.96
CA LEU A 29 -17.73 -33.29 7.22
C LEU A 29 -16.87 -32.89 8.42
N LEU A 30 -15.54 -32.86 8.25
CA LEU A 30 -14.63 -32.43 9.29
C LEU A 30 -14.91 -30.98 9.75
N LYS A 31 -15.29 -30.09 8.83
CA LYS A 31 -15.70 -28.72 9.20
C LYS A 31 -16.99 -28.69 10.02
N GLN A 32 -17.95 -29.57 9.71
CA GLN A 32 -19.18 -29.68 10.51
C GLN A 32 -18.91 -30.17 11.95
N CYS A 33 -17.83 -30.93 12.15
CA CYS A 33 -17.39 -31.38 13.46
C CYS A 33 -16.57 -30.33 14.24
N GLU A 34 -16.36 -29.12 13.70
CA GLU A 34 -15.65 -28.06 14.40
C GLU A 34 -16.37 -27.72 15.72
N GLY A 35 -15.62 -27.69 16.81
CA GLY A 35 -16.16 -27.55 18.17
C GLY A 35 -16.29 -28.87 18.94
N THR A 36 -16.54 -30.00 18.27
CA THR A 36 -16.61 -31.31 18.94
C THR A 36 -15.21 -31.83 19.31
N GLU A 37 -15.05 -32.41 20.49
CA GLU A 37 -13.79 -33.03 20.93
C GLU A 37 -13.80 -34.53 20.72
N PHE A 38 -12.71 -35.03 20.12
CA PHE A 38 -12.51 -36.46 19.90
C PHE A 38 -11.22 -36.90 20.58
N ALA A 39 -11.31 -37.92 21.42
CA ALA A 39 -10.17 -38.40 22.21
C ALA A 39 -9.03 -38.95 21.34
N ASN A 40 -9.34 -39.54 20.19
CA ASN A 40 -8.35 -40.08 19.26
C ASN A 40 -8.93 -40.23 17.84
N VAL A 41 -8.03 -40.55 16.89
CA VAL A 41 -8.39 -40.78 15.49
C VAL A 41 -9.38 -41.92 15.30
N SER A 42 -9.38 -42.93 16.18
CA SER A 42 -10.33 -44.04 16.09
C SER A 42 -11.76 -43.57 16.33
N VAL A 43 -12.00 -42.76 17.37
CA VAL A 43 -13.32 -42.17 17.65
C VAL A 43 -13.76 -41.28 16.50
N LEU A 44 -12.87 -40.38 16.03
CA LEU A 44 -13.15 -39.49 14.91
C LEU A 44 -13.49 -40.26 13.63
N SER A 45 -12.74 -41.30 13.29
CA SER A 45 -12.97 -42.09 12.08
C SER A 45 -14.27 -42.90 12.11
N ASN A 46 -14.69 -43.36 13.30
CA ASN A 46 -15.97 -44.04 13.45
C ASN A 46 -17.13 -43.05 13.30
N HIS A 47 -17.01 -41.86 13.89
CA HIS A 47 -18.02 -40.81 13.78
C HIS A 47 -18.18 -40.31 12.33
N LEU A 48 -17.06 -40.01 11.66
CA LEU A 48 -17.08 -39.59 10.25
C LEU A 48 -17.64 -40.66 9.32
N SER A 49 -17.38 -41.94 9.58
CA SER A 49 -17.95 -43.04 8.79
C SER A 49 -19.48 -43.06 8.85
N GLN A 50 -20.05 -42.79 10.03
CA GLN A 50 -21.50 -42.69 10.20
C GLN A 50 -22.06 -41.44 9.52
N MET A 51 -21.43 -40.28 9.70
CA MET A 51 -21.84 -39.05 9.01
C MET A 51 -21.77 -39.19 7.49
N TYR A 52 -20.71 -39.82 6.97
CA TYR A 52 -20.53 -40.04 5.54
C TYR A 52 -21.64 -40.93 4.96
N LEU A 53 -22.05 -41.96 5.69
CA LEU A 53 -23.18 -42.82 5.29
C LEU A 53 -24.49 -42.03 5.27
N ILE A 54 -24.72 -41.15 6.24
CA ILE A 54 -25.95 -40.35 6.33
C ILE A 54 -26.01 -39.32 5.20
N GLU A 55 -24.92 -38.58 4.95
CA GLU A 55 -24.93 -37.43 4.02
C GLU A 55 -24.72 -37.84 2.56
N HIS A 56 -23.96 -38.90 2.29
CA HIS A 56 -23.61 -39.31 0.93
C HIS A 56 -24.16 -40.68 0.54
N SER A 57 -24.90 -41.37 1.41
CA SER A 57 -25.48 -42.71 1.16
C SER A 57 -24.45 -43.75 0.67
N ASP A 58 -23.18 -43.59 1.06
CA ASP A 58 -22.05 -44.43 0.66
C ASP A 58 -21.27 -44.88 1.90
N VAL A 59 -20.70 -46.08 1.83
CA VAL A 59 -20.05 -46.71 2.99
C VAL A 59 -18.54 -46.55 2.89
N ILE A 60 -17.98 -45.76 3.81
CA ILE A 60 -16.54 -45.70 4.02
C ILE A 60 -16.19 -46.36 5.34
N ASN A 61 -15.41 -47.45 5.27
CA ASN A 61 -14.94 -48.15 6.47
C ASN A 61 -14.02 -47.24 7.32
N PRO A 62 -14.23 -47.14 8.65
CA PRO A 62 -13.34 -46.37 9.54
C PRO A 62 -11.87 -46.78 9.43
N ALA A 63 -11.60 -48.07 9.23
CA ALA A 63 -10.23 -48.57 9.03
C ALA A 63 -9.59 -47.99 7.74
N THR A 64 -10.38 -47.78 6.68
CA THR A 64 -9.92 -47.14 5.44
C THR A 64 -9.56 -45.68 5.70
N LEU A 65 -10.38 -44.94 6.45
CA LEU A 65 -10.07 -43.57 6.86
C LEU A 65 -8.75 -43.47 7.64
N ARG A 66 -8.48 -44.46 8.50
CA ARG A 66 -7.25 -44.50 9.32
C ARG A 66 -5.99 -44.91 8.56
N ARG A 67 -6.10 -45.77 7.55
CA ARG A 67 -4.94 -46.37 6.84
C ARG A 67 -4.63 -45.73 5.50
N ASN A 68 -5.60 -45.08 4.87
CA ASN A 68 -5.42 -44.45 3.56
C ASN A 68 -4.55 -43.19 3.69
N LYS A 69 -3.48 -43.12 2.88
CA LYS A 69 -2.50 -42.02 2.88
C LYS A 69 -3.10 -40.64 2.57
N VAL A 70 -4.25 -40.59 1.88
CA VAL A 70 -4.93 -39.34 1.52
C VAL A 70 -5.81 -38.85 2.67
N TYR A 71 -6.52 -39.77 3.35
CA TYR A 71 -7.50 -39.40 4.38
C TYR A 71 -6.86 -39.22 5.75
N ARG A 72 -5.87 -40.04 6.10
CA ARG A 72 -5.22 -40.02 7.42
C ARG A 72 -4.65 -38.64 7.80
N PRO A 73 -3.94 -37.92 6.91
CA PRO A 73 -3.46 -36.58 7.20
C PRO A 73 -4.58 -35.58 7.50
N LEU A 74 -5.76 -35.72 6.89
CA LEU A 74 -6.91 -34.84 7.14
C LEU A 74 -7.42 -35.00 8.57
N LEU A 75 -7.52 -36.24 9.03
CA LEU A 75 -7.95 -36.56 10.40
C LEU A 75 -6.90 -36.11 11.43
N ASP A 76 -5.62 -36.38 11.16
CA ASP A 76 -4.54 -35.98 12.05
C ASP A 76 -4.45 -34.45 12.13
N ASN A 77 -4.64 -33.72 11.02
CA ASN A 77 -4.65 -32.27 11.01
C ASN A 77 -5.85 -31.69 11.77
N PHE A 78 -7.03 -32.29 11.66
CA PHE A 78 -8.20 -31.88 12.43
C PHE A 78 -7.98 -32.03 13.94
N LEU A 79 -7.41 -33.16 14.37
CA LEU A 79 -7.08 -33.39 15.78
C LEU A 79 -5.92 -32.53 16.28
N LYS A 80 -4.94 -32.24 15.43
CA LYS A 80 -3.81 -31.35 15.75
C LYS A 80 -4.20 -29.87 15.70
N GLY A 81 -5.19 -29.49 14.91
CA GLY A 81 -5.66 -28.11 14.73
C GLY A 81 -6.09 -27.46 16.05
N LYS A 82 -6.62 -28.24 17.00
CA LYS A 82 -6.95 -27.75 18.36
C LYS A 82 -5.72 -27.50 19.25
N LYS A 83 -4.56 -28.11 18.98
CA LYS A 83 -3.30 -27.81 19.71
C LYS A 83 -2.53 -26.62 19.14
N LYS A 84 -2.87 -26.14 17.94
CA LYS A 84 -2.14 -25.06 17.26
C LYS A 84 -2.67 -23.65 17.56
N ILE A 85 -3.97 -23.52 17.84
CA ILE A 85 -4.64 -22.22 18.09
C ILE A 85 -4.04 -21.47 19.30
N LEU A 86 -3.59 -22.18 20.34
CA LEU A 86 -2.94 -21.55 21.51
C LEU A 86 -1.52 -21.06 21.22
N ASN A 87 -0.77 -21.76 20.38
CA ASN A 87 0.61 -21.40 20.05
C ASN A 87 0.67 -20.33 18.95
N ASP A 88 -0.27 -20.39 17.99
CA ASP A 88 -0.40 -19.39 16.93
C ASP A 88 -0.86 -18.05 17.50
N ASN A 89 -1.69 -18.01 18.55
CA ASN A 89 -2.06 -16.74 19.22
C ASN A 89 -0.87 -16.08 19.95
N ALA A 90 -0.02 -16.86 20.62
CA ALA A 90 1.17 -16.34 21.28
C ALA A 90 2.20 -15.81 20.26
N LEU A 91 2.43 -16.56 19.18
CA LEU A 91 3.25 -16.13 18.04
C LEU A 91 2.67 -14.87 17.36
N MET A 92 1.36 -14.80 17.18
CA MET A 92 0.71 -13.65 16.55
C MET A 92 0.73 -12.41 17.46
N GLN A 93 0.61 -12.59 18.79
CA GLN A 93 0.82 -11.51 19.76
C GLN A 93 2.26 -11.01 19.77
N GLU A 94 3.24 -11.92 19.72
CA GLU A 94 4.66 -11.57 19.61
C GLU A 94 4.93 -10.82 18.30
N GLN A 95 4.35 -11.26 17.18
CA GLN A 95 4.52 -10.63 15.88
C GLN A 95 3.85 -9.25 15.79
N VAL A 96 2.71 -9.06 16.46
CA VAL A 96 2.06 -7.75 16.60
C VAL A 96 2.92 -6.82 17.46
N LEU A 97 3.52 -7.32 18.54
CA LEU A 97 4.42 -6.54 19.39
C LEU A 97 5.68 -6.11 18.62
N LEU A 98 6.32 -7.03 17.90
CA LEU A 98 7.50 -6.76 17.08
C LEU A 98 7.20 -5.75 15.96
N SER A 99 6.09 -5.94 15.24
CA SER A 99 5.65 -4.97 14.22
C SER A 99 5.37 -3.59 14.82
N GLY A 100 4.81 -3.53 16.04
CA GLY A 100 4.57 -2.28 16.75
C GLY A 100 5.86 -1.53 17.11
N LEU A 101 6.90 -2.27 17.51
CA LEU A 101 8.23 -1.71 17.76
C LEU A 101 8.89 -1.21 16.47
N GLU A 102 8.81 -1.98 15.38
CA GLU A 102 9.35 -1.59 14.08
C GLU A 102 8.67 -0.31 13.54
N ILE A 103 7.35 -0.20 13.68
CA ILE A 103 6.62 1.03 13.33
C ILE A 103 7.08 2.21 14.19
N ALA A 104 7.32 2.01 15.48
CA ALA A 104 7.79 3.08 16.36
C ALA A 104 9.20 3.56 15.96
N ASP A 105 10.07 2.62 15.57
CA ASP A 105 11.42 2.91 15.08
C ASP A 105 11.40 3.65 13.76
N LEU A 106 10.62 3.18 12.78
CA LEU A 106 10.44 3.85 11.49
C LEU A 106 9.84 5.25 11.66
N LYS A 107 8.89 5.45 12.59
CA LYS A 107 8.34 6.79 12.89
C LYS A 107 9.37 7.73 13.53
N ARG A 108 10.31 7.20 14.30
CA ARG A 108 11.41 7.99 14.87
C ARG A 108 12.42 8.36 13.80
N GLU A 109 12.79 7.41 12.94
CA GLU A 109 13.69 7.67 11.81
C GLU A 109 13.09 8.68 10.83
N ASN A 110 11.81 8.55 10.49
CA ASN A 110 11.11 9.48 9.60
C ASN A 110 11.10 10.91 10.18
N ARG A 111 10.88 11.07 11.49
CA ARG A 111 11.00 12.38 12.15
C ARG A 111 12.41 12.97 12.05
N GLN A 112 13.44 12.16 12.29
CA GLN A 112 14.83 12.60 12.15
C GLN A 112 15.17 12.99 10.70
N LEU A 113 14.65 12.25 9.72
CA LEU A 113 14.84 12.57 8.30
C LEU A 113 14.12 13.87 7.92
N LEU A 114 12.91 14.11 8.42
CA LEU A 114 12.18 15.36 8.22
C LEU A 114 12.93 16.55 8.84
N GLU A 115 13.48 16.40 10.04
CA GLU A 115 14.33 17.41 10.67
C GLU A 115 15.58 17.71 9.82
N ARG A 116 16.29 16.68 9.36
CA ARG A 116 17.45 16.85 8.46
C ARG A 116 17.07 17.50 7.13
N LEU A 117 15.91 17.17 6.57
CA LEU A 117 15.43 17.78 5.34
C LEU A 117 15.13 19.28 5.55
N ALA A 118 14.52 19.64 6.68
CA ALA A 118 14.29 21.03 7.04
C ALA A 118 15.60 21.80 7.25
N GLU A 119 16.59 21.19 7.92
CA GLU A 119 17.93 21.75 8.08
C GLU A 119 18.63 21.97 6.74
N ALA A 120 18.60 20.96 5.86
CA ALA A 120 19.19 21.03 4.54
C ALA A 120 18.52 22.14 3.70
N TYR A 121 17.18 22.20 3.70
CA TYR A 121 16.43 23.23 2.97
C TYR A 121 16.76 24.64 3.46
N SER A 122 16.87 24.82 4.79
CA SER A 122 17.30 26.07 5.40
C SER A 122 18.72 26.45 4.96
N ALA A 123 19.66 25.50 4.96
CA ALA A 123 21.03 25.73 4.52
C ALA A 123 21.10 26.08 3.02
N THR A 124 20.34 25.41 2.16
CA THR A 124 20.28 25.74 0.73
C THR A 124 19.75 27.15 0.51
N LYS A 125 18.69 27.54 1.23
CA LYS A 125 18.11 28.89 1.16
C LYS A 125 19.11 29.95 1.63
N GLN A 126 19.87 29.68 2.69
CA GLN A 126 20.94 30.58 3.14
C GLN A 126 22.07 30.70 2.11
N LEU A 127 22.45 29.60 1.45
CA LEU A 127 23.45 29.62 0.38
C LEU A 127 22.96 30.36 -0.86
N GLU A 128 21.69 30.21 -1.23
CA GLU A 128 21.08 30.96 -2.34
C GLU A 128 21.06 32.46 -2.05
N LEU A 129 20.64 32.86 -0.84
CA LEU A 129 20.68 34.26 -0.41
C LEU A 129 22.11 34.81 -0.44
N LYS A 130 23.08 34.05 0.11
CA LYS A 130 24.50 34.44 0.08
C LYS A 130 25.06 34.51 -1.34
N ASN A 131 24.63 33.62 -2.24
CA ASN A 131 25.04 33.64 -3.64
C ASN A 131 24.46 34.86 -4.37
N LEU A 132 23.19 35.19 -4.13
CA LEU A 132 22.56 36.42 -4.62
C LEU A 132 23.30 37.67 -4.13
N GLU A 133 23.66 37.72 -2.84
CA GLU A 133 24.45 38.82 -2.26
C GLU A 133 25.86 38.91 -2.85
N MET A 134 26.53 37.78 -3.10
CA MET A 134 27.85 37.78 -3.75
C MET A 134 27.78 38.21 -5.22
N ARG A 135 26.70 37.84 -5.93
CA ARG A 135 26.48 38.25 -7.33
C ARG A 135 26.07 39.72 -7.44
N SER A 136 25.37 40.26 -6.44
CA SER A 136 25.02 41.69 -6.41
C SER A 136 26.21 42.58 -6.03
N HIS A 137 27.18 42.09 -5.25
CA HIS A 137 28.40 42.84 -4.91
C HIS A 137 29.48 42.91 -5.99
N GLY A 138 29.26 42.34 -7.18
CA GLY A 138 30.21 42.39 -8.31
C GLY A 138 29.67 43.09 -9.56
N HIS A 139 28.47 43.67 -9.52
CA HIS A 139 27.85 44.31 -10.69
C HIS A 139 27.36 45.71 -10.36
N ASN A 140 28.32 46.61 -10.12
CA ASN A 140 28.07 48.02 -10.40
C ASN A 140 28.67 48.36 -11.76
N GLU A 141 27.80 48.90 -12.61
CA GLU A 141 28.05 49.71 -13.80
C GLU A 141 28.08 49.01 -15.16
N ALA A 142 26.87 48.76 -15.70
CA ALA A 142 26.42 49.46 -16.91
C ALA A 142 24.91 49.24 -17.15
N GLY A 143 24.07 50.16 -16.67
CA GLY A 143 22.73 50.36 -17.22
C GLY A 143 21.58 49.47 -16.71
N ALA A 144 21.68 48.87 -15.51
CA ALA A 144 20.53 48.24 -14.88
C ALA A 144 19.57 49.34 -14.39
N ASN A 145 18.65 49.74 -15.26
CA ASN A 145 17.52 50.56 -14.90
C ASN A 145 16.77 49.82 -13.77
N PRO A 146 16.60 50.40 -12.56
CA PRO A 146 15.97 49.72 -11.42
C PRO A 146 14.57 49.17 -11.72
N ASP A 147 13.90 49.71 -12.74
CA ASP A 147 12.65 49.16 -13.28
C ASP A 147 12.82 47.76 -13.89
N VAL A 148 13.95 47.48 -14.55
CA VAL A 148 14.21 46.20 -15.24
C VAL A 148 14.52 45.09 -14.23
N GLU A 149 15.25 45.39 -13.16
CA GLU A 149 15.56 44.41 -12.12
C GLU A 149 14.29 44.01 -11.33
N SER A 150 13.45 44.99 -10.99
CA SER A 150 12.15 44.73 -10.35
C SER A 150 11.20 43.95 -11.27
N LEU A 151 11.18 44.26 -12.57
CA LEU A 151 10.45 43.51 -13.60
C LEU A 151 10.92 42.05 -13.71
N LEU A 152 12.24 41.81 -13.72
CA LEU A 152 12.80 40.47 -13.82
C LEU A 152 12.51 39.63 -12.58
N LEU A 153 12.55 40.24 -11.39
CA LEU A 153 12.20 39.58 -10.14
C LEU A 153 10.70 39.23 -10.09
N ALA A 154 9.85 40.14 -10.55
CA ALA A 154 8.40 39.91 -10.67
C ALA A 154 8.09 38.76 -11.64
N LEU A 155 8.72 38.77 -12.82
CA LEU A 155 8.59 37.69 -13.81
C LEU A 155 9.08 36.36 -13.27
N TYR A 156 10.20 36.32 -12.55
CA TYR A 156 10.70 35.10 -11.93
C TYR A 156 9.71 34.53 -10.90
N LYS A 157 9.14 35.37 -10.03
CA LYS A 157 8.13 34.94 -9.05
C LYS A 157 6.90 34.32 -9.74
N VAL A 158 6.43 34.91 -10.83
CA VAL A 158 5.30 34.38 -11.61
C VAL A 158 5.67 33.07 -12.33
N VAL A 159 6.84 33.02 -12.96
CA VAL A 159 7.33 31.83 -13.70
C VAL A 159 7.66 30.66 -12.76
N SER A 160 7.97 30.93 -11.49
CA SER A 160 8.16 29.87 -10.49
C SER A 160 6.85 29.21 -10.01
N GLN A 161 5.69 29.76 -10.36
CA GLN A 161 4.35 29.35 -9.90
C GLN A 161 3.43 28.94 -11.07
N VAL A 162 4.01 28.54 -12.20
CA VAL A 162 3.38 28.48 -13.55
C VAL A 162 2.14 27.60 -13.68
N GLU A 163 1.86 26.71 -12.74
CA GLU A 163 0.75 25.78 -12.93
C GLU A 163 -0.62 26.37 -12.58
N TYR A 164 -0.74 27.34 -11.65
CA TYR A 164 -2.04 27.90 -11.24
C TYR A 164 -1.92 29.32 -10.64
N PHE A 165 -2.06 30.37 -11.47
CA PHE A 165 -2.18 31.73 -10.95
C PHE A 165 -3.35 32.50 -11.58
N THR A 166 -4.01 33.31 -10.77
CA THR A 166 -4.96 34.33 -11.23
C THR A 166 -4.33 35.70 -11.10
N LEU A 167 -4.49 36.47 -12.18
CA LEU A 167 -3.99 37.83 -12.26
C LEU A 167 -5.12 38.81 -11.97
N HIS A 168 -4.94 39.63 -10.93
CA HIS A 168 -5.81 40.75 -10.60
C HIS A 168 -5.13 42.09 -10.95
N LYS A 169 -5.91 43.18 -10.96
CA LYS A 169 -5.44 44.52 -11.36
C LYS A 169 -4.32 45.06 -10.44
N ASP A 170 -4.30 44.59 -9.21
CA ASP A 170 -3.49 45.08 -8.09
C ASP A 170 -2.62 43.98 -7.46
N LYS A 171 -2.81 42.71 -7.83
CA LYS A 171 -2.06 41.57 -7.28
C LYS A 171 -2.11 40.32 -8.17
N ILE A 172 -1.22 39.38 -7.91
CA ILE A 172 -1.18 38.03 -8.48
C ILE A 172 -1.39 37.06 -7.33
N THR A 173 -2.31 36.11 -7.49
CA THR A 173 -2.63 35.07 -6.49
C THR A 173 -2.33 33.69 -7.05
N ASN A 174 -1.95 32.76 -6.17
CA ASN A 174 -1.78 31.35 -6.50
C ASN A 174 -3.10 30.59 -6.25
N ASP A 175 -3.62 29.95 -7.29
CA ASP A 175 -4.87 29.18 -7.22
C ASP A 175 -4.64 27.68 -6.92
N ALA A 176 -3.39 27.23 -6.85
CA ALA A 176 -3.05 25.84 -6.51
C ALA A 176 -3.39 25.49 -5.06
N GLU A 177 -3.48 26.50 -4.19
CA GLU A 177 -3.76 26.32 -2.78
C GLU A 177 -5.29 26.28 -2.56
N PHE A 178 -5.82 25.09 -2.24
CA PHE A 178 -7.22 24.90 -1.81
C PHE A 178 -7.50 25.50 -0.42
N SER A 179 -6.88 26.62 -0.06
CA SER A 179 -7.15 27.39 1.16
C SER A 179 -8.08 28.56 0.84
N GLU A 180 -8.94 28.92 1.81
CA GLU A 180 -9.79 30.12 1.71
C GLU A 180 -8.96 31.41 1.57
N ASP A 181 -7.69 31.36 1.98
CA ASP A 181 -6.68 32.39 1.73
C ASP A 181 -5.83 31.98 0.52
N GLN A 182 -6.18 32.50 -0.67
CA GLN A 182 -5.32 32.40 -1.84
C GLN A 182 -4.01 33.15 -1.57
N ALA A 183 -2.86 32.45 -1.58
CA ALA A 183 -1.57 33.08 -1.31
C ALA A 183 -1.27 34.17 -2.35
N ILE A 184 -1.03 35.40 -1.87
CA ILE A 184 -0.62 36.53 -2.69
C ILE A 184 0.85 36.33 -3.08
N VAL A 185 1.10 36.22 -4.38
CA VAL A 185 2.44 35.98 -4.95
C VAL A 185 3.19 37.29 -5.19
N LEU A 186 2.47 38.31 -5.65
CA LEU A 186 3.03 39.62 -5.95
C LEU A 186 1.94 40.69 -5.93
N THR A 187 2.22 41.84 -5.34
CA THR A 187 1.32 43.01 -5.33
C THR A 187 1.86 44.14 -6.21
N LYS A 188 0.97 45.05 -6.62
CA LYS A 188 1.35 46.23 -7.41
C LYS A 188 2.37 47.11 -6.71
N ASP A 189 2.29 47.21 -5.38
CA ASP A 189 3.23 48.04 -4.61
C ASP A 189 4.65 47.46 -4.60
N GLU A 190 4.79 46.14 -4.76
CA GLU A 190 6.09 45.46 -4.84
C GLU A 190 6.75 45.59 -6.21
N CYS A 191 5.97 45.75 -7.29
CA CYS A 191 6.52 46.03 -8.62
C CYS A 191 5.55 46.85 -9.49
N PRO A 192 5.44 48.18 -9.24
CA PRO A 192 4.59 49.05 -10.04
C PRO A 192 4.88 49.00 -11.55
N PRO A 193 6.16 48.98 -12.00
CA PRO A 193 6.50 48.93 -13.42
C PRO A 193 5.92 47.72 -14.16
N PHE A 194 5.86 46.55 -13.51
CA PHE A 194 5.27 45.34 -14.09
C PHE A 194 3.77 45.48 -14.34
N PHE A 195 3.03 45.99 -13.35
CA PHE A 195 1.58 46.19 -13.49
C PHE A 195 1.24 47.33 -14.45
N ASP A 196 2.05 48.39 -14.50
CA ASP A 196 1.86 49.49 -15.43
C ASP A 196 2.15 49.07 -16.88
N TRP A 197 3.21 48.28 -17.11
CA TRP A 197 3.48 47.66 -18.42
C TRP A 197 2.33 46.74 -18.85
N MET A 198 1.86 45.86 -17.98
CA MET A 198 0.74 44.97 -18.26
C MET A 198 -0.56 45.72 -18.60
N GLN A 199 -0.88 46.79 -17.86
CA GLN A 199 -2.04 47.64 -18.17
C GLN A 199 -1.88 48.39 -19.50
N SER A 200 -0.63 48.72 -19.90
CA SER A 200 -0.36 49.33 -21.20
C SER A 200 -0.55 48.33 -22.35
N GLN A 201 -0.17 47.07 -22.17
CA GLN A 201 -0.38 45.99 -23.15
C GLN A 201 -1.86 45.60 -23.28
N GLY A 202 -2.63 45.68 -22.18
CA GLY A 202 -4.09 45.48 -22.22
C GLY A 202 -4.87 46.55 -22.99
N LYS A 203 -4.25 47.69 -23.33
CA LYS A 203 -4.85 48.72 -24.22
C LYS A 203 -4.55 48.51 -25.70
N GLU A 204 -3.56 47.69 -26.05
CA GLU A 204 -3.22 47.35 -27.45
C GLU A 204 -3.99 46.12 -27.98
N ALA A 205 -4.83 45.50 -27.14
CA ALA A 205 -5.66 44.35 -27.50
C ALA A 205 -7.15 44.70 -27.73
N ILE A 206 -7.44 45.90 -28.27
CA ILE A 206 -8.74 46.29 -28.84
C ILE A 206 -8.53 46.80 -30.26
#